data_AF-A0A816EAC1-F1
#
_entry.id   AF-A0A816EAC1-F1
#
_cell.length_a   1.000
_cell.length_b   1.000
_cell.length_c   1.000
_cell.angle_alpha   90.00
_cell.angle_beta   90.00
_cell.angle_gamma   90.00
#
_symmetry.space_group_name_H-M   'P 1'
#
loop_
_entity.id
_entity.type
_entity.pdbx_description
1 polymer ?
#
loop_
_entity_poly.entity_id
_entity_poly.type
_entity_poly.pdbx_seq_one_letter_code
_entity_poly.pdbx_strand_id
1 'polypeptide(L)'
;MVWLGACYAGVTKPIVFEPFERLTQYNYSDDVLPLALSEGKRLIGDTFIYQQDNARSHTAGNSQMWCEQHFPDFIDSKRWPPNSPDLNILDYYVWNAVAQLMRWDKVQNYQSLQQEIKRAIRLVPVTEVASSIDSWSRRILQVLKKREHILNSFF
;
A
#
# COMPACT_ATOMS: atom_id res chain seq x y z
N MET A 1 -5.04 -7.25 -11.26
CA MET A 1 -4.31 -6.34 -10.35
C MET A 1 -4.88 -6.51 -8.94
N VAL A 2 -4.13 -6.21 -7.87
CA VAL A 2 -4.64 -6.27 -6.49
C VAL A 2 -4.30 -4.96 -5.79
N TRP A 3 -5.26 -4.40 -5.04
CA TRP A 3 -5.03 -3.31 -4.11
C TRP A 3 -5.21 -3.81 -2.68
N LEU A 4 -4.37 -3.30 -1.76
CA LEU A 4 -4.34 -3.67 -0.36
C LEU A 4 -3.87 -2.47 0.47
N GLY A 5 -4.37 -2.34 1.70
CA GLY A 5 -3.81 -1.47 2.73
C GLY A 5 -3.14 -2.27 3.85
N ALA A 6 -2.25 -1.64 4.61
CA ALA A 6 -1.61 -2.24 5.78
C ALA A 6 -1.50 -1.22 6.93
N CYS A 7 -1.63 -1.70 8.16
CA CYS A 7 -1.52 -0.93 9.39
C CYS A 7 -1.03 -1.82 10.54
N TYR A 8 -0.88 -1.27 11.75
CA TYR A 8 -0.43 -2.03 12.93
C TYR A 8 -1.33 -3.23 13.28
N ALA A 9 -2.62 -3.18 12.92
CA ALA A 9 -3.55 -4.28 13.12
C ALA A 9 -3.51 -5.35 12.00
N GLY A 10 -2.62 -5.20 11.02
CA GLY A 10 -2.45 -6.11 9.89
C GLY A 10 -2.84 -5.48 8.56
N VAL A 11 -3.22 -6.34 7.61
CA VAL A 11 -3.60 -5.95 6.24
C VAL A 11 -5.12 -5.83 6.09
N THR A 12 -5.57 -4.93 5.22
CA THR A 12 -7.00 -4.74 4.94
C THR A 12 -7.57 -5.91 4.13
N LYS A 13 -8.89 -5.91 3.92
CA LYS A 13 -9.45 -6.69 2.80
C LYS A 13 -8.85 -6.22 1.47
N PRO A 14 -8.49 -7.14 0.56
CA PRO A 14 -7.99 -6.78 -0.76
C PRO A 14 -9.13 -6.45 -1.72
N ILE A 15 -8.84 -5.56 -2.68
CA ILE A 15 -9.60 -5.45 -3.93
C ILE A 15 -8.84 -6.23 -4.98
N VAL A 16 -9.49 -7.21 -5.60
CA VAL A 16 -8.90 -7.99 -6.69
C VAL A 16 -9.64 -7.62 -7.96
N PHE A 17 -8.93 -6.93 -8.85
CA PHE A 17 -9.46 -6.42 -10.11
C PHE A 17 -9.50 -7.50 -11.17
N GLU A 18 -10.50 -7.43 -12.05
CA GLU A 18 -10.69 -8.37 -13.15
C GLU A 18 -9.51 -8.34 -14.14
N PRO A 19 -9.32 -9.39 -14.96
CA PRO A 19 -8.29 -9.37 -15.99
C PRO A 19 -8.43 -8.14 -16.89
N PHE A 20 -7.30 -7.48 -17.16
CA PHE A 20 -7.19 -6.24 -17.97
C PHE A 20 -7.81 -4.98 -17.35
N GLU A 21 -8.49 -5.08 -16.21
CA GLU A 21 -8.96 -3.92 -15.47
C GLU A 21 -7.77 -3.15 -14.88
N ARG A 22 -7.78 -1.82 -15.04
CA ARG A 22 -6.72 -0.92 -14.60
C ARG A 22 -7.21 -0.02 -13.47
N LEU A 23 -6.29 0.34 -12.58
CA LEU A 23 -6.55 1.40 -11.63
C LEU A 23 -6.48 2.73 -12.37
N THR A 24 -7.57 3.47 -12.32
CA THR A 24 -7.72 4.82 -12.85
C THR A 24 -8.00 5.76 -11.68
N GLN A 25 -7.93 7.07 -11.90
CA GLN A 25 -8.35 8.01 -10.85
C GLN A 25 -9.84 7.90 -10.47
N TYR A 26 -10.68 7.33 -11.34
CA TYR A 26 -12.13 7.22 -11.09
C TYR A 26 -12.43 6.07 -10.13
N ASN A 27 -12.16 4.82 -10.53
CA ASN A 27 -12.34 3.66 -9.64
C ASN A 27 -11.45 3.73 -8.39
N TYR A 28 -10.31 4.43 -8.42
CA TYR A 28 -9.57 4.70 -7.20
C TYR A 28 -10.38 5.53 -6.20
N SER A 29 -10.97 6.63 -6.65
CA SER A 29 -11.75 7.53 -5.78
C SER A 29 -13.12 6.96 -5.41
N ASP A 30 -13.75 6.21 -6.32
CA ASP A 30 -15.13 5.73 -6.17
C ASP A 30 -15.20 4.41 -5.40
N ASP A 31 -14.21 3.52 -5.57
CA ASP A 31 -14.24 2.17 -4.98
C ASP A 31 -13.14 1.95 -3.94
N VAL A 32 -11.91 2.34 -4.27
CA VAL A 32 -10.74 1.99 -3.45
C VAL A 32 -10.62 2.86 -2.20
N LEU A 33 -10.69 4.18 -2.34
CA LEU A 33 -10.53 5.11 -1.23
C LEU A 33 -11.64 4.97 -0.15
N PRO A 34 -12.93 4.79 -0.51
CA PRO A 34 -13.97 4.50 0.48
C PRO A 34 -13.73 3.19 1.25
N LEU A 35 -13.27 2.14 0.55
CA LEU A 35 -12.88 0.90 1.23
C LEU A 35 -11.71 1.14 2.18
N ALA A 36 -10.67 1.84 1.73
CA ALA A 36 -9.49 2.16 2.52
C ALA A 36 -9.85 2.90 3.81
N LEU A 37 -10.72 3.91 3.73
CA LEU A 37 -11.24 4.66 4.87
C LEU A 37 -12.03 3.76 5.82
N SER A 38 -12.95 2.94 5.29
CA SER A 38 -13.78 2.04 6.11
C SER A 38 -12.94 0.99 6.85
N GLU A 39 -11.93 0.42 6.18
CA GLU A 39 -11.04 -0.58 6.76
C GLU A 39 -10.06 0.04 7.76
N GLY A 40 -9.55 1.25 7.49
CA GLY A 40 -8.75 2.02 8.44
C GLY A 40 -9.51 2.27 9.73
N LYS A 41 -10.74 2.79 9.64
CA LYS A 41 -11.62 2.99 10.80
C LYS A 41 -11.91 1.70 11.55
N ARG A 42 -12.19 0.61 10.83
CA ARG A 42 -12.45 -0.71 11.42
C ARG A 42 -11.24 -1.27 12.17
N LEU A 43 -10.03 -1.07 11.65
CA LEU A 43 -8.81 -1.70 12.16
C LEU A 43 -8.13 -0.90 13.26
N ILE A 44 -8.08 0.43 13.13
CA ILE A 44 -7.27 1.32 13.98
C ILE A 44 -8.04 2.56 14.48
N GLY A 45 -9.35 2.63 14.24
CA GLY A 45 -10.21 3.72 14.73
C GLY A 45 -10.14 4.99 13.89
N ASP A 46 -10.59 6.11 14.45
CA ASP A 46 -10.75 7.38 13.72
C ASP A 46 -9.48 8.25 13.70
N THR A 47 -8.35 7.77 14.19
CA THR A 47 -7.09 8.53 14.24
C THR A 47 -5.97 7.78 13.53
N PHE A 48 -5.74 8.13 12.27
CA PHE A 48 -4.67 7.57 11.47
C PHE A 48 -4.28 8.50 10.32
N ILE A 49 -3.07 8.30 9.81
CA ILE A 49 -2.55 9.00 8.64
C ILE A 49 -2.64 8.04 7.45
N TYR A 50 -3.32 8.45 6.39
CA TYR A 50 -3.31 7.69 5.13
C TYR A 50 -2.06 8.02 4.31
N GLN A 51 -1.43 6.98 3.76
CA GLN A 51 -0.21 7.06 2.97
C GLN A 51 -0.34 6.20 1.72
N GLN A 52 0.12 6.72 0.58
CA GLN A 52 0.16 6.05 -0.71
C GLN A 52 1.42 6.44 -1.49
N ASP A 53 1.74 5.72 -2.55
CA ASP A 53 2.83 6.10 -3.47
C ASP A 53 2.36 7.12 -4.52
N ASN A 54 3.28 7.54 -5.40
CA ASN A 54 3.00 8.52 -6.44
C ASN A 54 2.55 7.88 -7.77
N ALA A 55 1.77 6.79 -7.74
CA ALA A 55 1.14 6.27 -8.94
C ALA A 55 0.18 7.31 -9.57
N ARG A 56 -0.02 7.25 -10.89
CA ARG A 56 -0.81 8.29 -11.62
C ARG A 56 -2.23 8.47 -11.05
N SER A 57 -2.91 7.38 -10.71
CA SER A 57 -4.23 7.41 -10.07
C SER A 57 -4.20 8.09 -8.70
N HIS A 58 -3.12 7.90 -7.94
CA HIS A 58 -2.97 8.47 -6.60
C HIS A 58 -2.67 9.96 -6.66
N THR A 59 -1.84 10.41 -7.61
CA THR A 59 -1.47 11.83 -7.78
C THR A 59 -2.52 12.67 -8.49
N ALA A 60 -3.60 12.05 -9.00
CA ALA A 60 -4.66 12.77 -9.69
C ALA A 60 -5.36 13.74 -8.72
N GLY A 61 -5.69 14.94 -9.21
CA GLY A 61 -6.24 16.01 -8.37
C GLY A 61 -7.53 15.61 -7.64
N ASN A 62 -8.41 14.85 -8.30
CA ASN A 62 -9.62 14.31 -7.68
C ASN A 62 -9.31 13.34 -6.54
N SER A 63 -8.34 12.44 -6.72
CA SER A 63 -7.95 11.46 -5.68
C SER A 63 -7.24 12.13 -4.50
N GLN A 64 -6.35 13.10 -4.74
CA GLN A 64 -5.72 13.88 -3.68
C GLN A 64 -6.76 14.68 -2.88
N MET A 65 -7.66 15.38 -3.57
CA MET A 65 -8.74 16.14 -2.94
C MET A 65 -9.68 15.24 -2.12
N TRP A 66 -10.03 14.06 -2.64
CA TRP A 66 -10.83 13.09 -1.90
C TRP A 66 -10.10 12.69 -0.60
N CYS A 67 -8.80 12.37 -0.69
CA CYS A 67 -8.01 11.98 0.49
C CYS A 67 -7.99 13.07 1.55
N GLU A 68 -7.70 14.31 1.15
CA GLU A 68 -7.66 15.49 2.03
C GLU A 68 -9.00 15.76 2.72
N GLN A 69 -10.12 15.50 2.06
CA GLN A 69 -11.46 15.76 2.60
C GLN A 69 -11.99 14.68 3.55
N HIS A 70 -11.54 13.43 3.41
CA HIS A 70 -12.19 12.29 4.06
C HIS A 70 -11.32 11.52 5.06
N PHE A 71 -9.99 11.48 4.87
CA PHE A 71 -9.12 10.83 5.84
C PHE A 71 -8.86 11.73 7.06
N PRO A 72 -8.61 11.15 8.25
CA PRO A 72 -8.28 11.96 9.44
C PRO A 72 -7.01 12.79 9.25
N ASP A 73 -6.01 12.22 8.59
CA ASP A 73 -4.80 12.90 8.13
C ASP A 73 -4.24 12.15 6.90
N PHE A 74 -3.43 12.82 6.08
CA PHE A 74 -3.01 12.33 4.78
C PHE A 74 -1.62 12.85 4.38
N ILE A 75 -0.74 11.95 3.93
CA ILE A 75 0.52 12.31 3.27
C ILE A 75 0.23 12.57 1.80
N ASP A 76 0.15 13.85 1.45
CA ASP A 76 -0.03 14.30 0.08
C ASP A 76 1.13 13.88 -0.85
N SER A 77 0.84 13.84 -2.15
CA SER A 77 1.79 13.43 -3.20
C SER A 77 3.06 14.30 -3.28
N LYS A 78 3.04 15.54 -2.78
CA LYS A 78 4.22 16.43 -2.75
C LYS A 78 5.16 16.06 -1.60
N ARG A 79 4.62 15.52 -0.51
CA ARG A 79 5.40 15.02 0.64
C ARG A 79 5.98 13.62 0.38
N TRP A 80 5.33 12.81 -0.44
CA TRP A 80 5.85 11.49 -0.77
C TRP A 80 7.05 11.58 -1.75
N PRO A 81 8.22 11.05 -1.40
CA PRO A 81 9.39 11.14 -2.26
C PRO A 81 9.27 10.24 -3.50
N PRO A 82 9.61 10.72 -4.70
CA PRO A 82 9.51 9.92 -5.92
C PRO A 82 10.42 8.69 -5.86
N ASN A 83 10.03 7.60 -6.53
CA ASN A 83 10.81 6.35 -6.63
C ASN A 83 11.31 5.81 -5.28
N SER A 84 10.43 5.76 -4.27
CA SER A 84 10.78 5.33 -2.91
C SER A 84 10.02 4.08 -2.46
N PRO A 85 10.17 2.94 -3.16
CA PRO A 85 9.56 1.67 -2.71
C PRO A 85 10.09 1.24 -1.34
N ASP A 86 11.31 1.66 -0.98
CA ASP A 86 11.92 1.45 0.34
C ASP A 86 11.09 2.05 1.50
N LEU A 87 10.14 2.95 1.23
CA LEU A 87 9.28 3.60 2.22
C LEU A 87 7.85 3.06 2.23
N ASN A 88 7.41 2.34 1.19
CA ASN A 88 6.07 1.78 1.12
C ASN A 88 6.07 0.36 1.69
N ILE A 89 5.35 0.13 2.79
CA ILE A 89 5.29 -1.18 3.45
C ILE A 89 4.77 -2.29 2.54
N LEU A 90 3.89 -1.94 1.59
CA LEU A 90 3.41 -2.90 0.62
C LEU A 90 4.57 -3.44 -0.23
N ASP A 91 5.47 -2.57 -0.67
CA ASP A 91 6.58 -2.92 -1.55
C ASP A 91 7.72 -3.61 -0.81
N TYR A 92 8.14 -3.09 0.35
CA TYR A 92 9.31 -3.64 1.04
C TYR A 92 9.01 -4.85 1.93
N TYR A 93 7.74 -5.18 2.19
CA TYR A 93 7.36 -6.31 3.04
C TYR A 93 6.13 -7.09 2.54
N VAL A 94 4.95 -6.46 2.46
CA VAL A 94 3.67 -7.21 2.37
C VAL A 94 3.60 -8.04 1.10
N TRP A 95 3.98 -7.51 -0.06
CA TRP A 95 3.91 -8.27 -1.31
C TRP A 95 4.86 -9.47 -1.33
N ASN A 96 6.04 -9.35 -0.72
CA ASN A 96 6.94 -10.48 -0.56
C ASN A 96 6.36 -11.54 0.38
N ALA A 97 5.78 -11.13 1.52
CA ALA A 97 5.12 -12.05 2.46
C ALA A 97 3.96 -12.79 1.79
N VAL A 98 3.11 -12.08 1.03
CA VAL A 98 2.01 -12.68 0.25
C VAL A 98 2.56 -13.70 -0.75
N ALA A 99 3.60 -13.35 -1.52
CA ALA A 99 4.18 -14.24 -2.52
C ALA A 99 4.77 -15.53 -1.92
N GLN A 100 5.35 -15.46 -0.72
CA GLN A 100 5.85 -16.62 0.02
C GLN A 100 4.73 -17.51 0.57
N LEU A 101 3.60 -16.91 0.96
CA LEU A 101 2.43 -17.63 1.49
C LEU A 101 1.54 -18.24 0.38
N MET A 102 1.73 -17.84 -0.87
CA MET A 102 1.01 -18.38 -2.02
C MET A 102 1.36 -19.85 -2.26
N ARG A 103 0.33 -20.67 -2.51
CA ARG A 103 0.50 -22.05 -2.98
C ARG A 103 0.38 -22.07 -4.49
N TRP A 104 1.48 -21.78 -5.16
CA TRP A 104 1.52 -21.64 -6.62
C TRP A 104 1.10 -22.92 -7.36
N ASP A 105 1.30 -24.10 -6.75
CA ASP A 105 0.86 -25.40 -7.28
C ASP A 105 -0.67 -25.55 -7.33
N LYS A 106 -1.41 -24.73 -6.57
CA LYS A 106 -2.90 -24.72 -6.56
C LYS A 106 -3.50 -23.72 -7.53
N VAL A 107 -2.68 -22.88 -8.16
CA VAL A 107 -3.15 -21.85 -9.10
C VAL A 107 -3.19 -22.43 -10.51
N GLN A 108 -4.41 -22.65 -11.03
CA GLN A 108 -4.64 -23.23 -12.36
C GLN A 108 -5.34 -22.26 -13.32
N ASN A 109 -6.06 -21.28 -12.78
CA ASN A 109 -6.82 -20.29 -13.52
C ASN A 109 -7.02 -19.02 -12.67
N TYR A 110 -7.61 -17.99 -13.26
CA TYR A 110 -7.85 -16.71 -12.59
C TYR A 110 -8.64 -16.86 -11.29
N GLN A 111 -9.70 -17.68 -11.26
CA GLN A 111 -10.50 -17.88 -10.05
C GLN A 111 -9.68 -18.49 -8.90
N SER A 112 -8.89 -19.54 -9.19
CA SER A 112 -7.98 -20.13 -8.20
C SER A 112 -6.89 -19.16 -7.74
N LEU A 113 -6.40 -18.29 -8.64
CA LEU A 113 -5.46 -17.22 -8.29
C LEU A 113 -6.10 -16.23 -7.32
N GLN A 114 -7.31 -15.75 -7.59
CA GLN A 114 -8.03 -14.84 -6.68
C GLN A 114 -8.25 -15.46 -5.30
N GLN A 115 -8.61 -16.75 -5.25
CA GLN A 115 -8.83 -17.47 -4.00
C GLN A 115 -7.52 -17.63 -3.20
N GLU A 116 -6.43 -18.01 -3.87
CA GLU A 116 -5.13 -18.18 -3.21
C GLU A 116 -4.55 -16.84 -2.75
N ILE A 117 -4.69 -15.75 -3.53
CA ILE A 117 -4.29 -14.40 -3.10
C ILE A 117 -5.03 -14.00 -1.83
N LYS A 118 -6.37 -14.16 -1.82
CA LYS A 118 -7.19 -13.84 -0.64
C LYS A 118 -6.78 -14.70 0.57
N ARG A 119 -6.41 -15.97 0.36
CA ARG A 119 -5.90 -16.84 1.42
C ARG A 119 -4.55 -16.38 1.94
N ALA A 120 -3.59 -16.12 1.05
CA ALA A 120 -2.25 -15.68 1.42
C ALA A 120 -2.28 -14.37 2.20
N ILE A 121 -3.10 -13.39 1.78
CA ILE A 121 -3.29 -12.12 2.48
C ILE A 121 -3.81 -12.33 3.91
N ARG A 122 -4.75 -13.25 4.14
CA ARG A 122 -5.24 -13.57 5.50
C ARG A 122 -4.20 -14.22 6.40
N LEU A 123 -3.13 -14.77 5.83
CA LEU A 123 -2.06 -15.45 6.58
C LEU A 123 -0.85 -14.55 6.82
N VAL A 124 -0.83 -13.32 6.29
CA VAL A 124 0.25 -12.36 6.56
C VAL A 124 0.31 -12.10 8.07
N PRO A 125 1.44 -12.37 8.74
CA PRO A 125 1.53 -12.23 10.20
C PRO A 125 1.42 -10.77 10.65
N VAL A 126 0.41 -10.47 11.46
CA VAL A 126 0.19 -9.10 11.99
C VAL A 126 1.41 -8.58 12.76
N THR A 127 2.08 -9.45 13.51
CA THR A 127 3.30 -9.09 14.26
C THR A 127 4.42 -8.63 13.36
N GLU A 128 4.60 -9.25 12.19
CA GLU A 128 5.62 -8.86 11.24
C GLU A 128 5.24 -7.59 10.46
N VAL A 129 3.94 -7.37 10.18
CA VAL A 129 3.46 -6.09 9.65
C VAL A 129 3.79 -4.97 10.64
N ALA A 130 3.46 -5.14 11.92
CA ALA A 130 3.75 -4.15 12.96
C ALA A 130 5.26 -3.86 13.06
N SER A 131 6.10 -4.89 13.18
CA SER A 131 7.57 -4.71 13.22
C SER A 131 8.13 -4.06 11.94
N SER A 132 7.50 -4.32 10.79
CA SER A 132 7.85 -3.67 9.53
C SER A 132 7.51 -2.18 9.56
N ILE A 133 6.36 -1.78 10.13
CA ILE A 133 6.00 -0.36 10.33
C ILE A 133 6.96 0.31 11.31
N ASP A 134 7.34 -0.35 12.41
CA ASP A 134 8.32 0.18 13.38
C ASP A 134 9.67 0.52 12.72
N SER A 135 10.02 -0.19 11.63
CA SER A 135 11.24 0.06 10.88
C SER A 135 11.19 1.31 9.98
N TRP A 136 10.02 1.94 9.79
CA TRP A 136 9.80 2.99 8.79
C TRP A 136 10.68 4.22 9.02
N SER A 137 10.83 4.70 10.26
CA SER A 137 11.70 5.85 10.56
C SER A 137 13.16 5.58 10.20
N ARG A 138 13.65 4.36 10.44
CA ARG A 138 15.01 3.96 10.04
C ARG A 138 15.15 3.92 8.51
N ARG A 139 14.12 3.47 7.79
CA ARG A 139 14.09 3.45 6.32
C ARG A 139 14.14 4.86 5.73
N ILE A 140 13.42 5.83 6.32
CA ILE A 140 13.53 7.25 5.94
C ILE A 140 14.97 7.72 6.04
N LEU A 141 15.63 7.49 7.18
CA LEU A 141 17.03 7.90 7.37
C LEU A 141 17.96 7.27 6.33
N GLN A 142 17.72 6.02 5.93
CA GLN A 142 18.49 5.36 4.88
C GLN A 142 18.25 5.98 3.50
N VAL A 143 17.00 6.31 3.16
CA VAL A 143 16.66 6.98 1.90
C VAL A 143 17.30 8.36 1.82
N LEU A 144 17.27 9.13 2.92
CA LEU A 144 17.92 10.44 2.99
C LEU A 144 19.43 10.33 2.76
N LYS A 145 20.11 9.42 3.46
CA LYS A 145 21.56 9.17 3.28
C LYS A 145 21.91 8.76 1.84
N LYS A 146 21.12 7.87 1.23
CA LYS A 146 21.33 7.45 -0.17
C LYS A 146 21.22 8.65 -1.13
N ARG A 147 20.24 9.53 -0.91
CA ARG A 147 20.02 10.73 -1.75
C ARG A 147 21.14 11.76 -1.58
N GLU A 148 21.59 12.01 -0.37
CA GLU A 148 22.76 12.86 -0.11
C GLU A 148 24.00 12.32 -0.84
N HIS A 149 24.24 11.01 -0.76
CA HIS A 149 25.37 10.41 -1.47
C HIS A 149 25.26 10.57 -2.99
N ILE A 150 24.06 10.38 -3.57
CA ILE A 150 23.81 10.59 -5.00
C ILE A 150 24.10 12.04 -5.37
N LEU A 151 23.58 13.02 -4.63
CA LEU A 151 23.83 14.44 -4.91
C LEU A 151 25.33 14.78 -4.82
N ASN A 152 26.03 14.26 -3.82
CA ASN A 152 27.46 14.45 -3.64
C ASN A 152 28.32 13.72 -4.69
N SER A 153 27.77 12.78 -5.47
CA SER A 153 28.49 12.11 -6.55
C SER A 153 28.51 12.89 -7.88
N PHE A 154 27.76 13.99 -7.95
CA PHE A 154 27.69 14.88 -9.11
C PHE A 154 28.54 16.16 -8.97
N PHE A 155 29.24 16.33 -7.85
CA PHE A 155 30.16 17.45 -7.57
C PHE A 155 31.53 16.91 -7.15
#